data_AF-A0A8H5MI16-F1
#
_entry.id   AF-A0A8H5MI16-F1
#
_cell.length_a   1.000
_cell.length_b   1.000
_cell.length_c   1.000
_cell.angle_alpha   90.00
_cell.angle_beta   90.00
_cell.angle_gamma   90.00
#
_symmetry.space_group_name_H-M   'P 1'
#
loop_
_entity.id
_entity.type
_entity.pdbx_description
1 polymer ?
#
loop_
_entity_poly.entity_id
_entity_poly.type
_entity_poly.pdbx_seq_one_letter_code
_entity_poly.pdbx_strand_id
1 'polypeptide(L)'
;MLSGNFLNASGTNLKVNFEFSSISKDVTPPKVNSVSAKLHATTFFSSAPMTQLPNLGSRVKHQGTPSLTYSTTTPVPMRPDTQLTWEDEAPASRRDSGYDSAFWNEGETSESDDTQRNRKASKYNVHRYATLDVPFSLPTSNSKLFLPTFYSCLSARAYILHLTLSVGPMNTNINLSIPIQVAVENTYDHIDDDELPSFDAAVAEAEEADVDLHLQPRLMQVPDARFQGNSVLPGYEDMRMRAQVAVA
;
A
#
# COMPACT_ATOMS: atom_id res chain seq x y z
N MET A 1 1.80 -10.08 -0.48
CA MET A 1 3.03 -9.29 -0.58
C MET A 1 3.92 -9.85 -1.67
N LEU A 2 4.69 -9.02 -2.36
CA LEU A 2 5.77 -9.44 -3.26
C LEU A 2 7.07 -9.50 -2.47
N SER A 3 7.98 -10.42 -2.79
CA SER A 3 9.32 -10.41 -2.22
C SER A 3 10.11 -9.17 -2.69
N GLY A 4 11.14 -8.75 -1.94
CA GLY A 4 11.98 -7.60 -2.30
C GLY A 4 12.66 -7.72 -3.67
N ASN A 5 12.92 -8.94 -4.14
CA ASN A 5 13.44 -9.22 -5.48
C ASN A 5 12.36 -9.36 -6.57
N PHE A 6 11.08 -9.19 -6.24
CA PHE A 6 9.92 -9.29 -7.13
C PHE A 6 9.72 -10.65 -7.82
N LEU A 7 10.47 -11.69 -7.41
CA LEU A 7 10.39 -13.02 -8.00
C LEU A 7 9.34 -13.92 -7.35
N ASN A 8 8.96 -13.62 -6.11
CA ASN A 8 8.02 -14.40 -5.33
C ASN A 8 6.86 -13.54 -4.83
N ALA A 9 5.75 -14.20 -4.54
CA ALA A 9 4.60 -13.58 -3.90
C ALA A 9 4.14 -14.45 -2.74
N SER A 10 3.86 -13.81 -1.60
CA SER A 10 3.24 -14.46 -0.46
C SER A 10 1.81 -14.91 -0.81
N GLY A 11 1.35 -15.97 -0.15
CA GLY A 11 -0.04 -16.39 -0.24
C GLY A 11 -0.98 -15.33 0.35
N THR A 12 -2.13 -15.15 -0.29
CA THR A 12 -3.23 -14.30 0.16
C THR A 12 -4.50 -15.14 0.19
N ASN A 13 -5.42 -14.84 1.10
CA ASN A 13 -6.72 -15.49 1.17
C ASN A 13 -7.83 -14.46 0.93
N LEU A 14 -8.75 -14.77 0.02
CA LEU A 14 -9.95 -13.98 -0.23
C LEU A 14 -11.15 -14.69 0.39
N LYS A 15 -11.90 -13.99 1.23
CA LYS A 15 -13.14 -14.49 1.83
C LYS A 15 -14.35 -13.93 1.10
N VAL A 16 -15.20 -14.82 0.59
CA VAL A 16 -16.47 -14.45 -0.05
C VAL A 16 -17.62 -14.92 0.83
N ASN A 17 -18.39 -13.98 1.37
CA ASN A 17 -19.57 -14.27 2.18
C ASN A 17 -20.80 -14.33 1.29
N PHE A 18 -21.57 -15.40 1.42
CA PHE A 18 -22.84 -15.61 0.76
C PHE A 18 -23.98 -15.47 1.75
N GLU A 19 -25.05 -14.85 1.27
CA GLU A 19 -26.35 -14.87 1.91
C GLU A 19 -27.36 -15.45 0.92
N PHE A 20 -28.12 -16.43 1.39
CA PHE A 20 -29.21 -17.03 0.65
C PHE A 20 -30.51 -16.79 1.41
N SER A 21 -31.47 -16.15 0.76
CA SER A 21 -32.82 -15.95 1.28
C SER A 21 -33.85 -16.69 0.43
N SER A 22 -34.80 -17.37 1.09
CA SER A 22 -35.89 -18.08 0.44
C SER A 22 -37.19 -17.95 1.23
N ILE A 23 -38.32 -17.97 0.51
CA ILE A 23 -39.68 -17.95 1.06
C ILE A 23 -40.14 -19.37 1.46
N SER A 24 -39.43 -20.41 1.03
CA SER A 24 -39.72 -21.81 1.36
C SER A 24 -38.52 -22.52 1.97
N LYS A 25 -38.79 -23.39 2.95
CA LYS A 25 -37.82 -24.24 3.64
C LYS A 25 -37.25 -25.34 2.75
N ASP A 26 -37.98 -25.74 1.71
CA ASP A 26 -37.61 -26.85 0.83
C ASP A 26 -36.54 -26.45 -0.19
N VAL A 27 -36.31 -25.14 -0.38
CA VAL A 27 -35.29 -24.65 -1.29
C VAL A 27 -33.95 -24.64 -0.56
N THR A 28 -33.01 -25.40 -1.12
CA THR A 28 -31.63 -25.45 -0.64
C THR A 28 -30.78 -24.38 -1.33
N PRO A 29 -29.80 -23.80 -0.65
CA PRO A 29 -28.87 -22.88 -1.28
C PRO A 29 -28.09 -23.55 -2.41
N PRO A 30 -27.71 -22.80 -3.46
CA PRO A 30 -26.98 -23.37 -4.57
C PRO A 30 -25.51 -23.66 -4.19
N LYS A 31 -24.94 -24.72 -4.81
CA LYS A 31 -23.53 -25.06 -4.65
C LYS A 31 -22.64 -24.21 -5.55
N VAL A 32 -21.41 -23.94 -5.12
CA VAL A 32 -20.37 -23.34 -5.97
C VAL A 32 -19.66 -24.46 -6.72
N ASN A 33 -19.74 -24.44 -8.05
CA ASN A 33 -19.16 -25.50 -8.89
C ASN A 33 -17.71 -25.17 -9.27
N SER A 34 -17.42 -23.91 -9.56
CA SER A 34 -16.08 -23.48 -9.94
C SER A 34 -15.81 -22.01 -9.61
N VAL A 35 -14.54 -21.69 -9.48
CA VAL A 35 -14.03 -20.35 -9.19
C VAL A 35 -12.87 -20.09 -10.12
N SER A 36 -12.89 -18.94 -10.79
CA SER A 36 -11.80 -18.49 -11.64
C SER A 36 -11.52 -17.03 -11.41
N ALA A 37 -10.29 -16.59 -11.65
CA ALA A 37 -9.94 -15.20 -11.51
C ALA A 37 -8.94 -14.71 -12.54
N LYS A 38 -9.04 -13.41 -12.82
CA LYS A 38 -8.04 -12.66 -13.56
C LYS A 38 -7.71 -11.38 -12.83
N LEU A 39 -6.43 -11.06 -12.77
CA LEU A 39 -5.93 -9.82 -12.23
C LEU A 39 -5.78 -8.81 -13.37
N HIS A 40 -6.50 -7.70 -13.26
CA HIS A 40 -6.43 -6.57 -14.18
C HIS A 40 -5.60 -5.47 -13.54
N ALA A 41 -4.40 -5.24 -14.09
CA ALA A 41 -3.49 -4.21 -13.66
C ALA A 41 -3.63 -2.98 -14.56
N THR A 42 -3.87 -1.82 -13.97
CA THR A 42 -4.04 -0.57 -14.69
C THR A 42 -3.00 0.44 -14.24
N THR A 43 -2.20 0.94 -15.18
CA THR A 43 -1.29 2.06 -14.97
C THR A 43 -1.88 3.30 -15.64
N PHE A 44 -2.06 4.35 -14.86
CA PHE A 44 -2.60 5.63 -15.29
C PHE A 44 -1.46 6.62 -15.43
N PHE A 45 -1.52 7.44 -16.47
CA PHE A 45 -0.58 8.53 -16.72
C PHE A 45 -1.35 9.81 -16.95
N SER A 46 -0.78 10.94 -16.54
CA SER A 46 -1.35 12.26 -16.74
C SER A 46 -0.24 13.26 -17.02
N SER A 47 -0.50 14.23 -17.90
CA SER A 47 0.39 15.37 -18.16
C SER A 47 0.18 16.53 -17.17
N ALA A 48 -0.87 16.47 -16.34
CA ALA A 48 -1.13 17.40 -15.25
C ALA A 48 -1.41 16.65 -13.94
N PRO A 49 -1.24 17.28 -12.78
CA PRO A 49 -1.53 16.65 -11.49
C PRO A 49 -2.94 16.06 -11.44
N MET A 50 -3.03 14.75 -11.16
CA MET A 50 -4.27 14.04 -10.91
C MET A 50 -4.92 14.60 -9.65
N THR A 51 -6.15 15.07 -9.76
CA THR A 51 -6.92 15.63 -8.63
C THR A 51 -7.71 14.58 -7.86
N GLN A 52 -7.78 13.35 -8.38
CA GLN A 52 -8.53 12.24 -7.81
C GLN A 52 -7.78 10.94 -8.06
N LEU A 53 -7.97 9.96 -7.17
CA LEU A 53 -7.41 8.63 -7.35
C LEU A 53 -8.09 7.95 -8.54
N PRO A 54 -7.34 7.46 -9.54
CA PRO A 54 -7.92 7.02 -10.81
C PRO A 54 -8.71 5.70 -10.71
N ASN A 55 -8.65 5.02 -9.58
CA ASN A 55 -9.41 3.81 -9.27
C ASN A 55 -10.71 4.09 -8.47
N LEU A 56 -11.03 5.35 -8.16
CA LEU A 56 -12.24 5.74 -7.44
C LEU A 56 -13.32 6.25 -8.41
N GLY A 57 -14.12 5.32 -8.95
CA GLY A 57 -15.41 5.64 -9.58
C GLY A 57 -15.37 6.38 -10.93
N SER A 58 -16.52 6.96 -11.29
CA SER A 58 -16.75 7.58 -12.60
C SER A 58 -15.85 8.80 -12.79
N ARG A 59 -14.97 8.77 -13.80
CA ARG A 59 -14.13 9.93 -14.14
C ARG A 59 -15.03 11.11 -14.47
N VAL A 60 -14.72 12.28 -13.93
CA VAL A 60 -15.34 13.54 -14.35
C VAL A 60 -15.08 13.68 -15.85
N LYS A 61 -16.15 13.66 -16.66
CA LYS A 61 -16.10 13.68 -18.13
C LYS A 61 -15.42 14.94 -18.72
N HIS A 62 -15.06 15.90 -17.87
CA HIS A 62 -14.55 17.21 -18.22
C HIS A 62 -13.24 17.55 -17.46
N GLN A 63 -12.32 16.61 -17.32
CA GLN A 63 -10.94 16.99 -16.99
C GLN A 63 -10.25 17.58 -18.23
N GLY A 64 -9.66 18.77 -18.09
CA GLY A 64 -9.04 19.50 -19.19
C GLY A 64 -7.77 18.83 -19.76
N THR A 65 -7.26 17.79 -19.12
CA THR A 65 -6.10 17.01 -19.58
C THR A 65 -6.46 15.52 -19.66
N PRO A 66 -6.18 14.86 -20.80
CA PRO A 66 -6.47 13.44 -20.95
C PRO A 66 -5.52 12.59 -20.09
N SER A 67 -6.07 11.71 -19.25
CA SER A 67 -5.28 10.68 -18.57
C SER A 67 -5.19 9.42 -19.44
N LEU A 68 -3.98 9.05 -19.84
CA LEU A 68 -3.69 7.83 -20.56
C LEU A 68 -3.75 6.62 -19.64
N THR A 69 -4.03 5.45 -20.20
CA THR A 69 -4.19 4.21 -19.43
C THR A 69 -3.51 3.06 -20.17
N TYR A 70 -2.67 2.32 -19.45
CA TYR A 70 -2.07 1.07 -19.89
C TYR A 70 -2.55 -0.06 -19.00
N SER A 71 -3.22 -1.05 -19.60
CA SER A 71 -3.81 -2.17 -18.86
C SER A 71 -3.23 -3.50 -19.28
N THR A 72 -3.00 -4.38 -18.32
CA THR A 72 -2.60 -5.78 -18.55
C THR A 72 -3.51 -6.71 -17.75
N THR A 73 -3.79 -7.87 -18.31
CA THR A 73 -4.61 -8.89 -17.64
C THR A 73 -3.80 -10.16 -17.47
N THR A 74 -3.79 -10.70 -16.26
CA THR A 74 -3.07 -11.93 -15.92
C THR A 74 -4.03 -12.91 -15.26
N PRO A 75 -4.20 -14.13 -15.80
CA PRO A 75 -4.96 -15.17 -15.12
C PRO A 75 -4.31 -15.49 -13.77
N VAL A 76 -5.12 -15.62 -12.72
CA VAL A 76 -4.63 -15.94 -11.37
C VAL A 76 -5.05 -17.39 -11.06
N PRO A 77 -4.09 -18.32 -10.92
CA PRO A 77 -4.41 -19.67 -10.49
C PRO A 77 -5.04 -19.66 -9.08
N MET A 78 -6.20 -20.27 -8.95
CA MET A 78 -6.92 -20.41 -7.68
C MET A 78 -7.30 -21.86 -7.45
N ARG A 79 -7.28 -22.30 -6.20
CA ARG A 79 -7.72 -23.64 -5.78
C ARG A 79 -8.56 -23.51 -4.49
N PRO A 80 -9.79 -22.99 -4.58
CA PRO A 80 -10.64 -22.89 -3.41
C PRO A 80 -11.21 -24.26 -3.05
N ASP A 81 -11.50 -24.42 -1.76
CA ASP A 81 -12.38 -25.51 -1.33
C ASP A 81 -13.81 -25.15 -1.70
N THR A 82 -14.38 -25.86 -2.68
CA THR A 82 -15.75 -25.61 -3.15
C THR A 82 -16.80 -26.27 -2.26
N GLN A 83 -16.39 -27.02 -1.23
CA GLN A 83 -17.30 -27.59 -0.23
C GLN A 83 -17.78 -26.49 0.71
N LEU A 84 -18.93 -25.90 0.36
CA LEU A 84 -19.52 -24.82 1.13
C LEU A 84 -20.46 -25.36 2.20
N THR A 85 -20.17 -25.06 3.47
CA THR A 85 -21.07 -25.34 4.61
C THR A 85 -22.00 -24.16 4.82
N TRP A 86 -23.31 -24.43 4.74
CA TRP A 86 -24.34 -23.42 4.96
C TRP A 86 -24.83 -23.47 6.40
N GLU A 87 -24.86 -22.32 7.05
CA GLU A 87 -25.27 -22.13 8.43
C GLU A 87 -26.49 -21.21 8.50
N ASP A 88 -27.35 -21.40 9.49
CA ASP A 88 -28.54 -20.56 9.68
C ASP A 88 -28.19 -19.23 10.41
N GLU A 89 -27.01 -19.16 11.04
CA GLU A 89 -26.51 -17.96 11.71
C GLU A 89 -25.55 -17.19 10.79
N ALA A 90 -25.64 -15.86 10.81
CA ALA A 90 -24.71 -15.02 10.07
C ALA A 90 -23.30 -15.13 10.68
N PRO A 91 -22.23 -15.17 9.86
CA PRO A 91 -20.87 -15.20 10.39
C PRO A 91 -20.66 -14.00 11.29
N ALA A 92 -20.12 -14.25 12.50
CA ALA A 92 -19.85 -13.20 13.47
C ALA A 92 -18.92 -12.15 12.86
N SER A 93 -19.49 -10.99 12.48
CA SER A 93 -18.72 -9.87 11.97
C SER A 93 -17.83 -9.33 13.10
N ARG A 94 -16.53 -9.64 13.06
CA ARG A 94 -15.55 -8.93 13.88
C ARG A 94 -15.45 -7.50 13.33
N ARG A 95 -16.13 -6.59 14.02
CA ARG A 95 -16.18 -5.14 13.76
C ARG A 95 -14.78 -4.53 13.93
N ASP A 96 -14.19 -4.06 12.85
CA ASP A 96 -12.93 -3.28 12.87
C ASP A 96 -13.08 -1.85 12.30
N SER A 97 -14.31 -1.33 12.22
CA SER A 97 -14.54 0.04 11.74
C SER A 97 -15.61 0.74 12.58
N GLY A 98 -15.17 1.68 13.41
CA GLY A 98 -15.97 2.46 14.36
C GLY A 98 -16.77 3.62 13.75
N TYR A 99 -17.09 3.57 12.46
CA TYR A 99 -17.94 4.56 11.81
C TYR A 99 -18.90 3.85 10.86
N ASP A 100 -20.09 3.52 11.37
CA ASP A 100 -21.26 3.44 10.50
C ASP A 100 -22.34 4.35 11.09
N SER A 101 -22.64 5.40 10.33
CA SER A 101 -23.77 6.27 10.57
C SER A 101 -25.01 5.57 10.02
N ALA A 102 -25.90 5.21 10.95
CA ALA A 102 -27.34 4.99 10.75
C ALA A 102 -27.79 3.67 10.10
N PHE A 103 -27.95 2.64 10.95
CA PHE A 103 -29.16 1.79 10.88
C PHE A 103 -30.10 2.24 11.99
N TRP A 104 -31.03 3.13 11.66
CA TRP A 104 -32.15 3.50 12.53
C TRP A 104 -33.05 2.28 12.70
N ASN A 105 -32.82 1.52 13.77
CA ASN A 105 -33.86 0.68 14.32
C ASN A 105 -34.64 1.56 15.31
N GLU A 106 -35.63 2.30 14.82
CA GLU A 106 -36.56 3.05 15.66
C GLU A 106 -37.55 2.03 16.27
N GLY A 107 -37.06 1.32 17.27
CA GLY A 107 -37.89 0.60 18.23
C GLY A 107 -38.26 1.58 19.33
N GLU A 108 -39.33 2.35 19.13
CA GLU A 108 -39.96 3.09 20.22
C GLU A 108 -40.45 2.10 21.29
N THR A 109 -39.77 2.10 22.43
CA THR A 109 -40.29 1.58 23.69
C THR A 109 -41.44 2.46 24.14
N SER A 110 -42.67 2.02 23.89
CA SER A 110 -43.85 2.51 24.61
C SER A 110 -44.30 1.43 25.58
N GLU A 111 -44.05 1.67 26.86
CA GLU A 111 -44.61 0.89 27.95
C GLU A 111 -46.10 1.23 28.06
N SER A 112 -46.97 0.35 27.58
CA SER A 112 -48.36 0.31 28.01
C SER A 112 -48.87 -1.13 27.92
N ASP A 113 -49.41 -1.57 29.04
CA ASP A 113 -50.11 -2.83 29.24
C ASP A 113 -51.30 -2.97 28.27
N ASP A 114 -51.77 -4.20 28.16
CA ASP A 114 -53.05 -4.64 27.60
C ASP A 114 -53.17 -5.07 26.11
N THR A 115 -53.66 -6.31 26.04
CA THR A 115 -54.39 -7.00 24.97
C THR A 115 -53.60 -7.73 23.88
N GLN A 116 -53.66 -9.06 24.01
CA GLN A 116 -53.50 -10.06 22.97
C GLN A 116 -53.98 -9.61 21.59
N ARG A 117 -53.06 -9.20 20.70
CA ARG A 117 -53.30 -9.19 19.26
C ARG A 117 -52.08 -9.66 18.48
N ASN A 118 -52.17 -10.92 18.06
CA ASN A 118 -51.68 -11.44 16.79
C ASN A 118 -50.17 -11.30 16.50
N ARG A 119 -49.34 -12.11 17.17
CA ARG A 119 -48.04 -12.52 16.60
C ARG A 119 -48.29 -13.44 15.41
N LYS A 120 -48.66 -12.88 14.26
CA LYS A 120 -48.43 -13.56 12.98
C LYS A 120 -46.93 -13.53 12.75
N ALA A 121 -46.25 -14.54 13.29
CA ALA A 121 -44.87 -14.85 12.93
C ALA A 121 -44.74 -14.80 11.40
N SER A 122 -43.75 -14.06 10.91
CA SER A 122 -43.45 -13.98 9.48
C SER A 122 -43.34 -15.40 8.93
N LYS A 123 -44.24 -15.71 8.00
CA LYS A 123 -44.50 -17.07 7.53
C LYS A 123 -43.42 -17.44 6.51
N TYR A 124 -42.23 -17.75 7.03
CA TYR A 124 -41.05 -18.34 6.36
C TYR A 124 -40.20 -17.40 5.50
N ASN A 125 -39.28 -16.66 6.14
CA ASN A 125 -38.04 -16.23 5.48
C ASN A 125 -36.92 -17.11 6.02
N VAL A 126 -36.37 -17.98 5.17
CA VAL A 126 -35.20 -18.79 5.51
C VAL A 126 -33.96 -18.05 5.04
N HIS A 127 -33.09 -17.69 5.96
CA HIS A 127 -31.78 -17.10 5.68
C HIS A 127 -30.72 -18.15 5.97
N ARG A 128 -29.77 -18.30 5.05
CA ARG A 128 -28.60 -19.15 5.23
C ARG A 128 -27.36 -18.41 4.78
N TYR A 129 -26.28 -18.62 5.49
CA TYR A 129 -25.01 -17.95 5.29
C TYR A 129 -23.92 -18.98 5.04
N ALA A 130 -22.92 -18.57 4.27
CA ALA A 130 -21.75 -19.38 4.05
C ALA A 130 -20.55 -18.51 3.69
N THR A 131 -19.34 -18.98 4.01
CA THR A 131 -18.10 -18.30 3.65
C THR A 131 -17.24 -19.22 2.81
N LEU A 132 -16.77 -18.70 1.67
CA LEU A 132 -15.83 -19.38 0.79
C LEU A 132 -14.45 -18.76 0.94
N ASP A 133 -13.50 -19.58 1.36
CA ASP A 133 -12.08 -19.25 1.42
C ASP A 133 -11.41 -19.55 0.08
N VAL A 134 -10.89 -18.50 -0.57
CA VAL A 134 -10.21 -18.56 -1.87
C VAL A 134 -8.74 -18.17 -1.69
N PRO A 135 -7.85 -19.13 -1.39
CA PRO A 135 -6.42 -18.88 -1.35
C PRO A 135 -5.87 -18.67 -2.76
N PHE A 136 -5.03 -17.65 -2.92
CA PHE A 136 -4.33 -17.36 -4.18
C PHE A 136 -2.99 -16.68 -3.93
N SER A 137 -2.11 -16.72 -4.93
CA SER A 137 -0.86 -15.96 -4.96
C SER A 137 -0.72 -15.28 -6.32
N LEU A 138 0.08 -14.20 -6.37
CA LEU A 138 0.35 -13.53 -7.64
C LEU A 138 1.27 -14.42 -8.50
N PRO A 139 0.96 -14.63 -9.79
CA PRO A 139 1.74 -15.52 -10.65
C PRO A 139 3.02 -14.83 -11.13
N THR A 140 4.07 -14.86 -10.29
CA THR A 140 5.40 -14.27 -10.58
C THR A 140 6.29 -15.18 -11.44
N SER A 141 5.95 -16.47 -11.53
CA SER A 141 6.62 -17.41 -12.45
C SER A 141 6.35 -17.01 -13.90
N ASN A 142 7.38 -16.95 -14.75
CA ASN A 142 7.34 -16.59 -16.19
C ASN A 142 7.45 -15.08 -16.50
N SER A 143 8.53 -14.45 -16.00
CA SER A 143 8.98 -13.07 -16.30
C SER A 143 7.96 -11.93 -16.12
N LYS A 144 6.84 -12.21 -15.47
CA LYS A 144 5.80 -11.22 -15.17
C LYS A 144 6.14 -10.51 -13.87
N LEU A 145 6.59 -9.27 -14.01
CA LEU A 145 6.84 -8.38 -12.90
C LEU A 145 5.55 -7.61 -12.55
N PHE A 146 5.13 -7.74 -11.29
CA PHE A 146 4.08 -6.91 -10.72
C PHE A 146 4.72 -5.74 -10.01
N LEU A 147 4.31 -4.52 -10.37
CA LEU A 147 4.69 -3.33 -9.61
C LEU A 147 3.79 -3.19 -8.38
N PRO A 148 4.26 -2.57 -7.30
CA PRO A 148 3.41 -2.22 -6.18
C PRO A 148 2.25 -1.32 -6.62
N THR A 149 1.16 -1.34 -5.87
CA THR A 149 0.12 -0.31 -5.96
C THR A 149 0.72 0.99 -5.47
N PHE A 150 0.64 2.05 -6.27
CA PHE A 150 1.11 3.37 -5.91
C PHE A 150 0.23 4.45 -6.53
N TYR A 151 0.20 5.61 -5.89
CA TYR A 151 -0.50 6.80 -6.36
C TYR A 151 0.44 7.99 -6.26
N SER A 152 0.65 8.67 -7.39
CA SER A 152 1.41 9.91 -7.50
C SER A 152 0.61 10.92 -8.32
N CYS A 153 1.09 12.17 -8.38
CA CYS A 153 0.42 13.24 -9.09
C CYS A 153 0.36 13.02 -10.61
N LEU A 154 1.34 12.35 -11.21
CA LEU A 154 1.41 12.16 -12.67
C LEU A 154 1.22 10.72 -13.13
N SER A 155 1.37 9.77 -12.22
CA SER A 155 1.15 8.36 -12.52
C SER A 155 0.63 7.60 -11.32
N ALA A 156 -0.13 6.55 -11.57
CA ALA A 156 -0.63 5.67 -10.54
C ALA A 156 -0.76 4.26 -11.10
N ARG A 157 -0.67 3.25 -10.24
CA ARG A 157 -0.94 1.87 -10.61
C ARG A 157 -1.87 1.23 -9.61
N ALA A 158 -2.96 0.67 -10.10
CA ALA A 158 -3.98 0.01 -9.31
C ALA A 158 -4.34 -1.35 -9.92
N TYR A 159 -4.88 -2.24 -9.08
CA TYR A 159 -5.20 -3.60 -9.46
C TYR A 159 -6.64 -3.93 -9.09
N ILE A 160 -7.32 -4.64 -9.98
CA ILE A 160 -8.64 -5.20 -9.77
C ILE A 160 -8.58 -6.69 -10.01
N LEU A 161 -8.97 -7.47 -9.01
CA LEU A 161 -9.16 -8.91 -9.14
C LEU A 161 -10.61 -9.14 -9.60
N HIS A 162 -10.77 -9.61 -10.84
CA HIS A 162 -12.06 -10.07 -11.33
C HIS A 162 -12.23 -11.55 -11.01
N LEU A 163 -13.12 -11.83 -10.07
CA LEU A 163 -13.50 -13.19 -9.66
C LEU A 163 -14.78 -13.59 -10.38
N THR A 164 -14.82 -14.78 -10.97
CA THR A 164 -16.01 -15.38 -11.57
C THR A 164 -16.31 -16.69 -10.87
N LEU A 165 -17.48 -16.76 -10.23
CA LEU A 165 -18.00 -17.93 -9.54
C LEU A 165 -19.10 -18.56 -10.38
N SER A 166 -19.04 -19.87 -10.60
CA SER A 166 -20.13 -20.62 -11.23
C SER A 166 -20.95 -21.34 -10.18
N VAL A 167 -22.25 -21.10 -10.13
CA VAL A 167 -23.13 -21.49 -9.02
C VAL A 167 -24.38 -22.23 -9.52
N GLY A 168 -24.81 -23.24 -8.76
CA GLY A 168 -26.04 -23.99 -9.00
C GLY A 168 -26.01 -24.95 -10.19
N PRO A 169 -27.12 -25.67 -10.46
CA PRO A 169 -27.16 -26.72 -11.49
C PRO A 169 -27.04 -26.18 -12.92
N MET A 170 -27.40 -24.91 -13.13
CA MET A 170 -27.31 -24.24 -14.43
C MET A 170 -25.98 -23.50 -14.65
N ASN A 171 -25.01 -23.61 -13.73
CA ASN A 171 -23.72 -22.92 -13.81
C ASN A 171 -23.85 -21.39 -13.99
N THR A 172 -24.73 -20.75 -13.22
CA THR A 172 -24.91 -19.30 -13.31
C THR A 172 -23.65 -18.60 -12.83
N ASN A 173 -23.21 -17.57 -13.57
CA ASN A 173 -21.98 -16.87 -13.26
C ASN A 173 -22.24 -15.63 -12.39
N ILE A 174 -21.57 -15.55 -11.24
CA ILE A 174 -21.49 -14.36 -10.39
C ILE A 174 -20.11 -13.74 -10.58
N ASN A 175 -20.05 -12.47 -10.96
CA ASN A 175 -18.80 -11.75 -11.21
C ASN A 175 -18.58 -10.69 -10.13
N LEU A 176 -17.41 -10.73 -9.47
CA LEU A 176 -17.00 -9.75 -8.47
C LEU A 176 -15.77 -8.98 -8.98
N SER A 177 -15.74 -7.67 -8.78
CA SER A 177 -14.58 -6.83 -9.09
C SER A 177 -14.02 -6.27 -7.79
N ILE A 178 -12.90 -6.83 -7.34
CA ILE A 178 -12.34 -6.57 -6.02
C ILE A 178 -11.08 -5.72 -6.18
N PRO A 179 -11.02 -4.51 -5.62
CA PRO A 179 -9.78 -3.74 -5.61
C PRO A 179 -8.76 -4.44 -4.71
N ILE A 180 -7.54 -4.65 -5.20
CA ILE A 180 -6.47 -5.24 -4.39
C ILE A 180 -5.25 -4.32 -4.33
N GLN A 181 -4.56 -4.35 -3.20
CA GLN A 181 -3.30 -3.65 -3.01
C GLN A 181 -2.14 -4.63 -3.13
N VAL A 182 -1.24 -4.35 -4.07
CA VAL A 182 0.01 -5.08 -4.22
C VAL A 182 1.07 -4.28 -3.47
N ALA A 183 1.72 -4.90 -2.49
CA ALA A 183 2.80 -4.29 -1.72
C ALA A 183 4.00 -5.24 -1.67
N VAL A 184 5.17 -4.68 -1.34
CA VAL A 184 6.44 -5.41 -1.24
C VAL A 184 6.71 -5.70 0.23
N GLU A 185 7.16 -6.91 0.52
CA GLU A 185 7.63 -7.34 1.82
C GLU A 185 8.92 -6.60 2.16
N ASN A 186 8.95 -6.07 3.37
CA ASN A 186 10.06 -5.28 3.85
C ASN A 186 11.09 -6.24 4.46
N THR A 187 12.21 -6.44 3.78
CA THR A 187 13.31 -7.29 4.27
C THR A 187 14.26 -6.50 5.16
N TYR A 188 13.75 -5.58 5.99
CA TYR A 188 14.55 -5.21 7.15
C TYR A 188 14.55 -6.46 8.02
N ASP A 189 15.73 -7.08 8.16
CA ASP A 189 15.96 -7.91 9.33
C ASP A 189 15.46 -7.08 10.52
N HIS A 190 14.66 -7.69 11.39
CA HIS A 190 14.58 -7.18 12.74
C HIS A 190 16.03 -7.17 13.21
N ILE A 191 16.69 -6.02 13.11
CA ILE A 191 17.80 -5.71 13.97
C ILE A 191 17.14 -5.84 15.33
N ASP A 192 17.38 -7.00 15.98
CA ASP A 192 17.07 -7.21 17.39
C ASP A 192 17.35 -5.89 18.10
N ASP A 193 16.45 -5.44 18.98
CA ASP A 193 16.37 -4.15 19.68
C ASP A 193 17.70 -3.52 20.20
N ASP A 194 18.71 -3.36 19.34
CA ASP A 194 19.83 -2.46 19.50
C ASP A 194 19.22 -1.11 19.16
N GLU A 195 18.63 -0.54 20.21
CA GLU A 195 18.20 0.84 20.33
C GLU A 195 19.14 1.70 19.48
N LEU A 196 18.65 2.13 18.32
CA LEU A 196 19.37 3.09 17.48
C LEU A 196 19.82 4.22 18.42
N PRO A 197 21.09 4.64 18.38
CA PRO A 197 21.57 5.68 19.29
C PRO A 197 20.60 6.86 19.20
N SER A 198 20.24 7.40 20.34
CA SER A 198 19.36 8.56 20.37
C SER A 198 19.93 9.63 19.44
N PHE A 199 19.07 10.43 18.81
CA PHE A 199 19.53 11.49 17.91
C PHE A 199 20.61 12.36 18.57
N ASP A 200 20.49 12.59 19.89
CA ASP A 200 21.44 13.33 20.71
C ASP A 200 22.79 12.60 20.84
N ALA A 201 22.79 11.28 21.05
CA ALA A 201 24.00 10.47 21.12
C ALA A 201 24.74 10.40 19.77
N ALA A 202 24.01 10.28 18.66
CA ALA A 202 24.59 10.25 17.32
C ALA A 202 25.20 11.62 16.93
N VAL A 203 24.58 12.72 17.35
CA VAL A 203 25.13 14.07 17.16
C VAL A 203 26.35 14.29 18.07
N ALA A 204 26.31 13.87 19.33
CA ALA A 204 27.43 13.99 20.25
C ALA A 204 28.67 13.23 19.76
N GLU A 205 28.50 12.00 19.26
CA GLU A 205 29.60 11.21 18.69
C GLU A 205 30.22 11.89 17.45
N ALA A 206 29.38 12.47 16.59
CA ALA A 206 29.85 13.22 15.42
C ALA A 206 30.62 14.50 15.82
N GLU A 207 30.15 15.22 16.85
CA GLU A 207 30.84 16.40 17.39
C GLU A 207 32.17 16.02 18.07
N GLU A 208 32.21 14.94 18.85
CA GLU A 208 33.44 14.43 19.47
C GLU A 208 34.49 14.05 18.42
N ALA A 209 34.09 13.39 17.33
CA ALA A 209 34.99 13.04 16.23
C ALA A 209 35.59 14.28 15.53
N ASP A 210 34.80 15.34 15.37
CA ASP A 210 35.27 16.62 14.82
C ASP A 210 36.24 17.32 15.78
N VAL A 211 35.96 17.28 17.09
CA VAL A 211 36.84 17.86 18.12
C VAL A 211 38.19 17.11 18.17
N ASP A 212 38.17 15.79 18.13
CA ASP A 212 39.39 14.97 18.14
C ASP A 212 40.28 15.25 16.94
N LEU A 213 39.69 15.45 15.75
CA LEU A 213 40.40 15.92 14.55
C LEU A 213 41.11 17.27 14.76
N HIS A 214 40.50 18.18 15.53
CA HIS A 214 41.07 19.50 15.80
C HIS A 214 42.18 19.46 16.87
N LEU A 215 42.17 18.45 17.74
CA LEU A 215 43.15 18.26 18.82
C LEU A 215 44.33 17.38 18.41
N GLN A 216 44.35 16.84 17.18
CA GLN A 216 45.50 16.06 16.71
C GLN A 216 46.77 16.94 16.66
N PRO A 217 47.91 16.42 17.13
CA PRO A 217 49.17 17.15 17.12
C PRO A 217 49.57 17.46 15.67
N ARG A 218 49.46 18.72 15.27
CA ARG A 218 50.00 19.18 13.99
C ARG A 218 51.52 19.15 14.10
N LEU A 219 52.16 18.24 13.37
CA LEU A 219 53.61 18.31 13.13
C LEU A 219 53.89 19.68 12.50
N MET A 220 54.52 20.59 13.26
CA MET A 220 55.10 21.80 12.70
C MET A 220 56.19 21.35 11.73
N GLN A 221 55.85 21.33 10.44
CA GLN A 221 56.80 21.03 9.40
C GLN A 221 57.79 22.20 9.35
N VAL A 222 59.05 21.93 9.71
CA VAL A 222 60.14 22.90 9.55
C VAL A 222 60.24 23.21 8.06
N PRO A 223 60.08 24.46 7.62
CA PRO A 223 60.20 24.82 6.21
C PRO A 223 61.57 24.40 5.67
N ASP A 224 61.61 23.86 4.45
CA ASP A 224 62.86 23.46 3.79
C ASP A 224 63.92 24.57 3.91
N ALA A 225 65.17 24.18 4.17
CA ALA A 225 66.30 25.12 4.33
C ALA A 225 66.48 26.10 3.15
N ARG A 226 65.99 25.74 1.95
CA ARG A 226 66.01 26.62 0.75
C ARG A 226 65.16 27.89 0.88
N PHE A 227 64.25 27.94 1.86
CA PHE A 227 63.41 29.10 2.16
C PHE A 227 63.81 29.82 3.46
N GLN A 228 64.85 29.33 4.15
CA GLN A 228 65.39 29.97 5.35
C GLN A 228 66.48 30.96 4.92
N GLY A 229 66.24 32.26 5.10
CA GLY A 229 67.22 33.33 4.80
C GLY A 229 66.68 34.52 4.01
N ASN A 230 65.50 34.43 3.40
CA ASN A 230 64.91 35.54 2.65
C ASN A 230 63.96 36.41 3.48
N SER A 231 63.91 36.22 4.81
CA SER A 231 63.01 36.95 5.71
C SER A 231 63.54 38.33 6.13
N VAL A 232 64.49 38.91 5.39
CA VAL A 232 64.93 40.28 5.64
C VAL A 232 63.99 41.22 4.90
N LEU A 233 63.10 41.86 5.67
CA LEU A 233 62.30 42.97 5.15
C LEU A 233 63.25 44.10 4.72
N PRO A 234 63.07 44.70 3.53
CA PRO A 234 63.91 45.80 3.09
C PRO A 234 63.93 46.94 4.11
N GLY A 235 65.13 47.43 4.43
CA GLY A 235 65.28 48.57 5.34
C GLY A 235 64.75 49.85 4.70
N TYR A 236 64.31 50.80 5.51
CA TYR A 236 63.79 52.11 5.06
C TYR A 236 64.78 52.94 4.22
N GLU A 237 66.04 52.51 4.10
CA GLU A 237 67.07 53.20 3.31
C GLU A 237 66.99 52.92 1.80
N ASP A 238 66.35 51.83 1.38
CA ASP A 238 66.25 51.43 -0.04
C ASP A 238 65.29 52.34 -0.86
N MET A 239 64.54 53.22 -0.22
CA MET A 239 63.58 54.13 -0.88
C MET A 239 64.20 55.40 -1.47
N ARG A 240 65.52 55.63 -1.29
CA ARG A 240 66.17 56.88 -1.74
C ARG A 240 66.72 56.86 -3.16
N MET A 241 66.62 55.75 -3.89
CA MET A 241 67.20 55.62 -5.25
C MET A 241 66.19 55.45 -6.40
N ARG A 242 64.99 56.06 -6.31
CA ARG A 242 64.13 56.24 -7.49
C ARG A 242 63.99 57.72 -7.86
N ALA A 243 65.04 58.25 -8.46
CA ALA A 243 64.94 59.45 -9.29
C ALA A 243 64.60 59.03 -10.73
N GLN A 244 63.38 59.39 -11.15
CA GLN A 244 62.87 59.69 -12.49
C GLN A 244 63.66 59.21 -13.72
N VAL A 245 63.01 58.45 -14.61
CA VAL A 245 63.14 58.65 -16.07
C VAL A 245 61.77 58.44 -16.74
N ALA A 246 61.55 59.28 -17.75
CA ALA A 246 60.30 59.62 -18.40
C ALA A 246 59.73 58.57 -19.36
N VAL A 247 58.43 58.75 -19.60
CA VAL A 247 57.58 58.11 -20.60
C VAL A 247 58.01 58.52 -22.02
N ALA A 248 58.03 57.56 -22.94
CA ALA A 248 57.79 57.76 -24.36
C ALA A 248 56.80 56.69 -24.84
#